data_AF-T0Z0B7-F1
#
_entry.id   AF-T0Z0B7-F1
#
_cell.length_a   1.000
_cell.length_b   1.000
_cell.length_c   1.000
_cell.angle_alpha   90.00
_cell.angle_beta   90.00
_cell.angle_gamma   90.00
#
_symmetry.space_group_name_H-M   'P 1'
#
loop_
_entity.id
_entity.type
_entity.pdbx_description
1 polymer ?
#
loop_
_entity_poly.entity_id
_entity_poly.type
_entity_poly.pdbx_seq_one_letter_code
_entity_poly.pdbx_strand_id
1 'polypeptide(L)'
;MGKPTGFLEYGRELPRRRPVPVRLRDWREVYEPFPAQSANEQGARCMDCGVPFCHEGCPLGNLIPEWNDLVYRDNWSTAIERLQA
;
A
#
# COMPACT_ATOMS: atom_id res chain seq x y z
N MET A 1 1.11 13.99 5.23
CA MET A 1 0.99 12.53 5.08
C MET A 1 2.06 12.01 4.14
N GLY A 2 2.60 10.82 4.39
CA GLY A 2 3.71 10.27 3.60
C GLY A 2 4.98 11.12 3.67
N LYS A 3 5.89 10.92 2.71
CA LYS A 3 7.06 11.79 2.52
C LYS A 3 6.73 12.79 1.41
N PRO A 4 6.88 14.12 1.61
CA PRO A 4 6.55 15.11 0.58
C PRO A 4 7.21 14.87 -0.79
N THR A 5 8.44 14.35 -0.79
CA THR A 5 9.19 13.98 -2.00
C THR A 5 9.16 12.49 -2.31
N GLY A 6 8.45 11.68 -1.52
CA GLY A 6 8.45 10.22 -1.60
C GLY A 6 7.99 9.69 -2.95
N PHE A 7 7.02 10.37 -3.59
CA PHE A 7 6.57 10.01 -4.93
C PHE A 7 7.68 10.12 -6.01
N LEU A 8 8.60 11.07 -5.84
CA LEU A 8 9.72 11.31 -6.75
C LEU A 8 10.91 10.38 -6.47
N GLU A 9 11.12 10.03 -5.20
CA GLU A 9 12.28 9.24 -4.76
C GLU A 9 12.06 7.73 -4.90
N TYR A 10 10.87 7.23 -4.57
CA TYR A 10 10.59 5.80 -4.58
C TYR A 10 9.82 5.44 -5.84
N GLY A 11 10.30 4.49 -6.64
CA GLY A 11 9.54 3.95 -7.76
C GLY A 11 8.30 3.18 -7.29
N ARG A 12 7.29 3.03 -8.15
CA ARG A 12 6.17 2.11 -7.87
C ARG A 12 6.71 0.68 -7.90
N GLU A 13 6.54 -0.02 -6.78
CA GLU A 13 6.88 -1.44 -6.65
C GLU A 13 5.60 -2.25 -6.38
N LEU A 14 5.55 -3.47 -6.91
CA LEU A 14 4.47 -4.43 -6.67
C LEU A 14 5.05 -5.72 -6.09
N PRO A 15 4.25 -6.50 -5.34
CA PRO A 15 4.69 -7.81 -4.90
C PRO A 15 5.04 -8.70 -6.09
N ARG A 16 6.10 -9.49 -5.94
CA ARG A 16 6.51 -10.45 -6.96
C ARG A 16 5.45 -11.52 -7.12
N ARG A 17 5.37 -12.10 -8.31
CA ARG A 17 4.46 -13.20 -8.61
C ARG A 17 5.24 -14.50 -8.62
N ARG A 18 4.66 -15.56 -8.03
CA ARG A 18 5.21 -16.91 -8.15
C ARG A 18 5.34 -17.30 -9.63
N PRO A 19 6.40 -18.02 -10.03
CA PRO A 19 6.59 -18.42 -11.42
C PRO A 19 5.40 -19.20 -11.99
N VAL A 20 5.08 -18.97 -13.28
CA VAL A 20 3.95 -19.62 -13.97
C VAL A 20 3.97 -21.15 -13.83
N PRO A 21 5.10 -21.85 -14.05
CA PRO A 21 5.14 -23.31 -13.95
C PRO A 21 4.81 -23.84 -12.55
N VAL A 22 5.03 -23.03 -11.50
CA VAL A 22 4.75 -23.39 -10.10
C VAL A 22 3.26 -23.18 -9.81
N ARG A 23 2.70 -22.00 -10.10
CA ARG A 23 1.31 -21.66 -9.77
C ARG A 23 0.25 -22.37 -10.63
N LEU A 24 0.65 -23.09 -11.68
CA LEU A 24 -0.24 -24.01 -12.41
C LEU A 24 -0.43 -25.36 -11.70
N ARG A 25 0.36 -25.66 -10.66
CA ARG A 25 0.36 -26.96 -9.97
C ARG A 25 -0.35 -26.92 -8.61
N ASP A 26 -0.82 -25.76 -8.19
CA ASP A 26 -1.50 -25.57 -6.91
C ASP A 26 -2.54 -24.43 -6.99
N TRP A 27 -3.33 -24.29 -5.93
CA TRP A 27 -4.34 -23.24 -5.77
C TRP A 27 -3.94 -22.17 -4.75
N ARG A 28 -2.64 -22.02 -4.48
CA ARG A 28 -2.14 -21.05 -3.49
C ARG A 28 -2.10 -19.64 -4.08
N GLU A 29 -1.97 -18.63 -3.20
CA GLU A 29 -1.87 -17.23 -3.60
C GLU A 29 -0.78 -16.98 -4.64
N VAL A 30 -1.05 -16.13 -5.65
CA VAL A 30 -0.13 -15.90 -6.77
C VAL A 30 1.01 -14.95 -6.40
N TYR A 31 0.74 -13.98 -5.53
CA TYR A 31 1.74 -13.02 -5.08
C TYR A 31 2.59 -13.62 -3.97
N GLU A 32 3.86 -13.27 -3.97
CA GLU A 32 4.76 -13.50 -2.84
C GLU A 32 4.50 -12.43 -1.78
N PRO A 33 4.76 -12.72 -0.49
CA PRO A 33 4.65 -11.72 0.57
C PRO A 33 5.39 -10.44 0.21
N PHE A 34 4.73 -9.30 0.37
CA PHE A 34 5.36 -8.01 0.10
C PHE A 34 6.23 -7.61 1.29
N PRO A 35 7.51 -7.27 1.10
CA PRO A 35 8.38 -6.87 2.21
C PRO A 35 7.79 -5.66 2.95
N ALA A 36 7.84 -5.69 4.29
CA ALA A 36 7.33 -4.59 5.10
C ALA A 36 8.02 -3.26 4.79
N GLN A 37 9.34 -3.29 4.53
CA GLN A 37 10.10 -2.12 4.09
C GLN A 37 9.61 -1.57 2.75
N SER A 38 9.39 -2.44 1.75
CA SER A 38 8.81 -2.01 0.47
C SER A 38 7.41 -1.41 0.68
N ALA A 39 6.58 -1.98 1.54
CA ALA A 39 5.27 -1.42 1.85
C ALA A 39 5.36 -0.04 2.52
N ASN A 40 6.31 0.15 3.43
CA ASN A 40 6.62 1.44 4.06
C ASN A 40 7.01 2.49 3.00
N GLU A 41 7.94 2.16 2.10
CA GLU A 41 8.36 3.04 0.99
C GLU A 41 7.20 3.34 0.03
N GLN A 42 6.35 2.35 -0.26
CA GLN A 42 5.16 2.57 -1.08
C GLN A 42 4.11 3.45 -0.37
N GLY A 43 3.96 3.35 0.95
CA GLY A 43 3.14 4.27 1.75
C GLY A 43 3.66 5.70 1.72
N ALA A 44 4.99 5.86 1.70
CA ALA A 44 5.67 7.16 1.61
C ALA A 44 5.36 7.92 0.32
N ARG A 45 4.95 7.22 -0.75
CA ARG A 45 4.61 7.82 -2.06
C ARG A 45 3.28 8.58 -2.07
N CYS A 46 2.47 8.49 -1.01
CA CYS A 46 1.26 9.30 -0.89
C CYS A 46 1.62 10.80 -0.88
N MET A 47 1.02 11.58 -1.77
CA MET A 47 1.39 12.99 -2.00
C MET A 47 0.62 13.99 -1.13
N ASP A 48 -0.28 13.54 -0.25
CA ASP A 48 -1.13 14.43 0.55
C ASP A 48 -1.84 15.50 -0.30
N CYS A 49 -2.60 15.04 -1.31
CA CYS A 49 -3.05 15.85 -2.44
C CYS A 49 -4.02 17.01 -2.10
N GLY A 50 -4.44 17.18 -0.84
CA GLY A 50 -5.47 18.13 -0.40
C GLY A 50 -6.89 17.72 -0.80
N VAL A 51 -7.12 17.40 -2.07
CA VAL A 51 -8.37 16.81 -2.59
C VAL A 51 -8.10 15.34 -2.97
N PRO A 52 -8.32 14.39 -2.06
CA PRO A 52 -7.93 13.00 -2.29
C PRO A 52 -8.93 12.26 -3.19
N PHE A 53 -8.70 12.27 -4.51
CA PHE A 53 -9.51 11.51 -5.47
C PHE A 53 -9.58 10.00 -5.17
N CYS A 54 -8.60 9.48 -4.44
CA CYS A 54 -8.60 8.09 -3.99
C CYS A 54 -9.77 7.78 -3.04
N HIS A 55 -10.21 8.73 -2.20
CA HIS A 55 -11.38 8.57 -1.33
C HIS A 55 -12.65 8.43 -2.17
N GLU A 56 -12.86 9.35 -3.10
CA GLU A 56 -14.05 9.38 -3.97
C GLU A 56 -14.09 8.17 -4.91
N GLY A 57 -12.93 7.69 -5.35
CA GLY A 57 -12.82 6.48 -6.16
C GLY A 57 -13.09 5.19 -5.40
N CYS A 58 -13.09 5.21 -4.07
CA CYS A 58 -13.38 4.04 -3.26
C CYS A 58 -14.88 4.01 -2.90
N PRO A 59 -15.65 3.01 -3.37
CA PRO A 59 -17.08 2.94 -3.09
C PRO A 59 -17.40 2.66 -1.61
N LEU A 60 -16.40 2.25 -0.83
CA LEU A 60 -16.52 2.02 0.61
C LEU A 60 -16.25 3.29 1.44
N GLY A 61 -15.80 4.39 0.80
CA GLY A 61 -15.51 5.64 1.51
C GLY A 61 -14.23 5.59 2.35
N ASN A 62 -13.32 4.67 2.05
CA ASN A 62 -12.15 4.45 2.88
C ASN A 62 -11.16 5.64 2.87
N LEU A 63 -10.56 5.93 4.02
CA LEU A 63 -9.61 7.04 4.25
C LEU A 63 -8.16 6.70 3.86
N ILE A 64 -7.93 6.40 2.57
CA ILE A 64 -6.68 5.82 2.04
C ILE A 64 -5.35 6.52 2.45
N PRO A 65 -5.23 7.85 2.37
CA PRO A 65 -4.03 8.58 2.79
C PRO A 65 -3.67 8.37 4.26
N GLU A 66 -4.65 8.14 5.15
CA GLU A 66 -4.39 7.99 6.59
C GLU A 66 -3.62 6.70 6.88
N TRP A 67 -4.10 5.55 6.42
CA TRP A 67 -3.37 4.31 6.67
C TRP A 67 -2.06 4.23 5.85
N ASN A 68 -1.97 4.90 4.69
CA ASN A 68 -0.69 5.00 3.96
C ASN A 68 0.37 5.76 4.78
N ASP A 69 -0.02 6.87 5.43
CA ASP A 69 0.86 7.63 6.33
C ASP A 69 1.24 6.82 7.57
N LEU A 70 0.29 6.06 8.13
CA LEU A 70 0.54 5.19 9.28
C LEU A 70 1.48 4.02 8.93
N VAL A 71 1.31 3.41 7.74
CA VAL A 71 2.23 2.38 7.22
C VAL A 71 3.63 2.95 7.02
N TYR A 72 3.76 4.16 6.46
CA TYR A 72 5.05 4.84 6.32
C TYR A 72 5.73 5.14 7.67
N ARG A 73 4.94 5.32 8.73
CA ARG A 73 5.43 5.52 10.11
C ARG A 73 5.61 4.22 10.89
N ASP A 74 5.50 3.06 10.24
CA ASP A 74 5.51 1.74 10.86
C ASP A 74 4.46 1.53 11.97
N ASN A 75 3.38 2.31 11.97
CA ASN A 75 2.25 2.15 12.90
C ASN A 75 1.16 1.26 12.30
N TRP A 76 1.49 -0.02 12.14
CA TRP A 76 0.63 -1.02 11.50
C TRP A 76 -0.70 -1.27 12.24
N SER A 77 -0.68 -1.23 13.58
CA SER A 77 -1.87 -1.45 14.40
C SER A 77 -2.93 -0.37 14.17
N THR A 78 -2.55 0.90 14.20
CA THR A 78 -3.50 1.98 13.91
C THR A 78 -3.87 2.01 12.42
N ALA A 79 -2.95 1.62 11.52
CA ALA A 79 -3.26 1.56 10.08
C ALA A 79 -4.40 0.59 9.78
N ILE A 80 -4.41 -0.61 10.40
CA ILE A 80 -5.47 -1.59 10.20
C ILE A 80 -6.79 -1.14 10.82
N GLU A 81 -6.75 -0.53 12.01
CA GLU A 81 -7.94 0.07 12.64
C GLU A 81 -8.60 1.11 11.73
N ARG A 82 -7.80 1.97 11.08
CA ARG A 82 -8.30 2.98 10.14
C ARG A 82 -8.87 2.41 8.85
N LEU A 83 -8.35 1.28 8.38
CA LEU A 83 -8.88 0.59 7.20
C LEU A 83 -10.21 -0.12 7.49
N GLN A 84 -10.43 -0.55 8.73
CA GLN A 84 -11.59 -1.35 9.14
C GLN A 84 -12.73 -0.53 9.77
N ALA A 85 -12.48 0.75 10.07
CA ALA A 85 -13.46 1.68 10.61
C ALA A 85 -14.53 2.08 9.58
#